data_AF-A0A0A6WWE1-F1
#
_entry.id   AF-A0A0A6WWE1-F1
#
_cell.length_a   1.000
_cell.length_b   1.000
_cell.length_c   1.000
_cell.angle_alpha   90.00
_cell.angle_beta   90.00
_cell.angle_gamma   90.00
#
_symmetry.space_group_name_H-M   'P 1'
#
loop_
_entity.id
_entity.type
_entity.pdbx_description
1 polymer ?
#
loop_
_entity_poly.entity_id
_entity_poly.type
_entity_poly.pdbx_seq_one_letter_code
_entity_poly.pdbx_strand_id
1 'polypeptide(L)'
;MWFLAGTFGDRVRRRCTVSPGAPLVVPAVNLTSSDERDCRDFMAEATGTIEFDGAPVPAERIEHETITFTAGAGNAVTGDAGVTKRVGCGLWATIPAPAAGEHTVRIHGTSGTFEVTAEYLLTVPAASQVAVS
;
A
#
# COMPACT_ATOMS: atom_id res chain seq x y z
N MET A 1 4.55 -10.89 -2.98
CA MET A 1 3.65 -9.72 -3.03
C MET A 1 4.42 -8.50 -3.49
N TRP A 2 3.74 -7.48 -4.00
CA TRP A 2 4.28 -6.17 -4.33
C TRP A 2 3.51 -5.10 -3.57
N PHE A 3 4.20 -4.27 -2.81
CA PHE A 3 3.59 -3.17 -2.06
C PHE A 3 3.56 -1.90 -2.92
N LEU A 4 2.37 -1.34 -3.14
CA LEU A 4 2.20 -0.05 -3.81
C LEU A 4 2.01 1.02 -2.73
N ALA A 5 3.07 1.81 -2.50
CA ALA A 5 3.08 2.82 -1.45
C ALA A 5 2.01 3.91 -1.67
N GLY A 6 1.46 4.42 -0.56
CA GLY A 6 0.65 5.63 -0.58
C GLY A 6 1.46 6.90 -0.88
N THR A 7 1.04 8.00 -0.28
CA THR A 7 1.74 9.29 -0.30
C THR A 7 1.79 9.86 1.11
N PHE A 8 2.57 10.91 1.32
CA PHE A 8 2.57 11.67 2.58
C PHE A 8 1.56 12.83 2.56
N GLY A 9 0.56 12.75 1.66
CA GLY A 9 -0.34 13.84 1.29
C GLY A 9 -0.39 14.05 -0.21
N ASP A 10 -1.33 14.88 -0.67
CA ASP A 10 -1.51 15.27 -2.07
C ASP A 10 -1.81 14.09 -3.03
N ARG A 11 -1.76 14.41 -4.33
CA ARG A 11 -2.00 13.48 -5.42
C ARG A 11 -0.70 13.08 -6.10
N VAL A 12 -0.49 11.79 -6.31
CA VAL A 12 0.60 11.27 -7.14
C VAL A 12 0.08 10.37 -8.26
N ARG A 13 0.86 10.30 -9.34
CA ARG A 13 0.69 9.33 -10.41
C ARG A 13 2.03 8.64 -10.68
N ARG A 14 2.05 7.31 -10.65
CA ARG A 14 3.28 6.51 -10.77
C ARG A 14 3.13 5.50 -11.90
N ARG A 15 4.23 5.25 -12.61
CA ARG A 15 4.33 4.16 -13.59
C ARG A 15 5.33 3.13 -13.08
N CYS A 16 4.92 1.87 -12.98
CA CYS A 16 5.72 0.81 -12.39
C CYS A 16 5.63 -0.48 -13.22
N THR A 17 6.74 -1.21 -13.31
CA THR A 17 6.72 -2.59 -13.82
C THR A 17 6.69 -3.53 -12.63
N VAL A 18 5.66 -4.38 -12.55
CA VAL A 18 5.47 -5.34 -11.46
C VAL A 18 5.78 -6.75 -11.96
N SER A 19 6.45 -7.55 -11.13
CA SER A 19 6.77 -8.94 -11.49
C SER A 19 5.49 -9.77 -11.66
N PRO A 20 5.41 -10.63 -12.69
CA PRO A 20 4.25 -11.52 -12.86
C PRO A 20 4.09 -12.46 -11.66
N GLY A 21 2.83 -12.83 -11.37
CA GLY A 21 2.50 -13.78 -10.31
C GLY A 21 2.57 -13.23 -8.88
N ALA A 22 2.93 -11.95 -8.69
CA ALA A 22 2.93 -11.33 -7.38
C ALA A 22 1.58 -10.62 -7.09
N PRO A 23 0.86 -10.99 -6.01
CA PRO A 23 -0.27 -10.21 -5.52
C PRO A 23 0.16 -8.79 -5.14
N LEU A 24 -0.72 -7.82 -5.31
CA LEU A 24 -0.49 -6.44 -4.87
C LEU A 24 -1.06 -6.24 -3.47
N VAL A 25 -0.38 -5.44 -2.66
CA VAL A 25 -0.90 -4.95 -1.38
C VAL A 25 -0.83 -3.44 -1.37
N VAL A 26 -1.95 -2.79 -1.05
CA VAL A 26 -2.09 -1.33 -1.11
C VAL A 26 -2.84 -0.82 0.12
N PRO A 27 -2.40 0.30 0.72
CA PRO A 27 -3.20 1.00 1.71
C PRO A 27 -4.06 2.06 1.03
N ALA A 28 -5.35 2.14 1.36
CA ALA A 28 -6.14 3.34 1.07
C ALA A 28 -5.62 4.52 1.90
N VAL A 29 -5.43 4.27 3.18
CA VAL A 29 -4.86 5.18 4.18
C VAL A 29 -4.28 4.34 5.30
N ASN A 30 -3.12 4.71 5.83
CA ASN A 30 -2.45 3.96 6.89
C ASN A 30 -1.55 4.87 7.74
N LEU A 31 -1.24 4.42 8.94
CA LEU A 31 -0.34 5.09 9.87
C LEU A 31 0.60 4.06 10.50
N THR A 32 1.79 4.50 10.87
CA THR A 32 2.66 3.80 11.82
C THR A 32 3.04 4.76 12.94
N SER A 33 2.94 4.34 14.20
CA SER A 33 3.31 5.13 15.37
C SER A 33 4.07 4.30 16.41
N SER A 34 4.64 4.95 17.42
CA SER A 34 5.09 4.29 18.66
C SER A 34 3.96 4.10 19.67
N ASP A 35 2.79 4.71 19.51
CA ASP A 35 1.64 4.61 20.41
C ASP A 35 0.41 4.02 19.70
N GLU A 36 -0.28 3.10 20.36
CA GLU A 36 -1.53 2.50 19.88
C GLU A 36 -2.70 3.51 19.87
N ARG A 37 -2.65 4.52 20.74
CA ARG A 37 -3.63 5.61 20.77
C ARG A 37 -3.68 6.37 19.46
N ASP A 38 -2.52 6.64 18.86
CA ASP A 38 -2.45 7.34 17.58
C ASP A 38 -3.15 6.54 16.48
N CYS A 39 -3.05 5.21 16.52
CA CYS A 39 -3.78 4.35 15.60
C CYS A 39 -5.29 4.36 15.83
N ARG A 40 -5.75 4.34 17.09
CA ARG A 40 -7.17 4.49 17.39
C ARG A 40 -7.74 5.81 16.88
N ASP A 41 -7.04 6.92 17.17
CA ASP A 41 -7.50 8.25 16.79
C ASP A 41 -7.52 8.41 15.26
N PHE A 42 -6.48 7.93 14.58
CA PHE A 42 -6.43 7.90 13.12
C PHE A 42 -7.55 7.04 12.52
N MET A 43 -7.73 5.83 13.04
CA MET A 43 -8.71 4.90 12.49
C MET A 43 -10.15 5.33 12.77
N ALA A 44 -10.41 6.13 13.80
CA ALA A 44 -11.76 6.66 14.11
C ALA A 44 -12.38 7.46 12.95
N GLU A 45 -11.54 8.14 12.16
CA GLU A 45 -11.97 8.99 11.05
C GLU A 45 -11.53 8.43 9.68
N ALA A 46 -10.90 7.26 9.66
CA ALA A 46 -10.34 6.67 8.46
C ALA A 46 -11.43 6.23 7.47
N THR A 47 -11.37 6.76 6.25
CA THR A 47 -12.14 6.27 5.10
C THR A 47 -11.24 6.08 3.89
N GLY A 48 -11.66 5.28 2.93
CA GLY A 48 -10.89 5.12 1.71
C GLY A 48 -11.51 4.17 0.70
N THR A 49 -11.06 4.32 -0.54
CA THR A 49 -11.46 3.50 -1.68
C THR A 49 -10.23 3.02 -2.43
N ILE A 50 -10.34 1.79 -2.95
CA ILE A 50 -9.32 1.16 -3.77
C ILE A 50 -10.04 0.59 -4.98
N GLU A 51 -9.54 0.91 -6.17
CA GLU A 51 -10.04 0.38 -7.43
C GLU A 51 -8.91 -0.29 -8.20
N PHE A 52 -9.19 -1.46 -8.77
CA PHE A 52 -8.33 -2.18 -9.70
C PHE A 52 -9.03 -2.26 -11.05
N ASP A 53 -8.43 -1.68 -12.08
CA ASP A 53 -9.03 -1.56 -13.43
C ASP A 53 -10.46 -1.00 -13.42
N GLY A 54 -10.71 -0.06 -12.51
CA GLY A 54 -12.01 0.59 -12.31
C GLY A 54 -13.02 -0.23 -11.51
N ALA A 55 -12.69 -1.46 -11.09
CA ALA A 55 -13.53 -2.25 -10.20
C ALA A 55 -13.16 -2.00 -8.73
N PRO A 56 -14.13 -1.81 -7.82
CA PRO A 56 -13.84 -1.63 -6.40
C PRO A 56 -13.22 -2.89 -5.80
N VAL A 57 -12.20 -2.70 -4.96
CA VAL A 57 -11.54 -3.76 -4.19
C VAL A 57 -11.88 -3.55 -2.71
N PRO A 58 -12.40 -4.57 -2.00
CA PRO A 58 -12.72 -4.42 -0.59
C PRO A 58 -11.46 -4.17 0.24
N ALA A 59 -11.54 -3.19 1.13
CA ALA A 59 -10.50 -2.91 2.10
C ALA A 59 -10.78 -3.67 3.41
N GLU A 60 -9.77 -4.34 3.92
CA GLU A 60 -9.65 -4.81 5.29
C GLU A 60 -9.27 -3.65 6.20
N ARG A 61 -9.94 -3.57 7.35
CA ARG A 61 -9.66 -2.58 8.38
C ARG A 61 -8.80 -3.20 9.47
N ILE A 62 -7.63 -2.61 9.69
CA ILE A 62 -6.70 -3.00 10.75
C ILE A 62 -6.64 -1.85 11.76
N GLU A 63 -7.23 -2.06 12.94
CA GLU A 63 -7.32 -1.03 13.98
C GLU A 63 -5.95 -0.70 14.58
N HIS A 64 -5.18 -1.72 14.93
CA HIS A 64 -3.80 -1.61 15.39
C HIS A 64 -3.15 -3.00 15.42
N GLU A 65 -1.92 -3.09 14.96
CA GLU A 65 -1.10 -4.30 14.99
C GLU A 65 0.32 -3.91 15.38
N THR A 66 0.97 -4.69 16.24
CA THR A 66 2.40 -4.51 16.49
C THR A 66 3.19 -5.04 15.30
N ILE A 67 3.94 -4.16 14.63
CA ILE A 67 4.77 -4.51 13.48
C ILE A 67 6.26 -4.35 13.81
N THR A 68 7.08 -5.21 13.21
CA THR A 68 8.55 -5.10 13.25
C THR A 68 9.06 -5.13 11.82
N PHE A 69 9.88 -4.15 11.45
CA PHE A 69 10.45 -4.05 10.11
C PHE A 69 11.88 -3.52 10.15
N THR A 70 12.65 -3.82 9.10
CA THR A 70 14.02 -3.32 8.93
C THR A 70 14.01 -2.14 7.96
N ALA A 71 14.35 -0.96 8.47
CA ALA A 71 14.47 0.24 7.65
C ALA A 71 15.86 0.33 7.01
N GLY A 72 15.91 0.81 5.76
CA GLY A 72 17.15 1.25 5.11
C GLY A 72 17.58 2.64 5.57
N ALA A 73 18.82 3.03 5.27
CA ALA A 73 19.30 4.38 5.59
C ALA A 73 18.48 5.45 4.85
N GLY A 74 18.13 6.53 5.55
CA GLY A 74 17.33 7.63 4.99
C GLY A 74 15.86 7.26 4.74
N ASN A 75 15.33 6.27 5.46
CA ASN A 75 13.94 5.87 5.34
C ASN A 75 13.01 7.02 5.76
N ALA A 76 12.07 7.39 4.90
CA ALA A 76 11.18 8.53 5.12
C ALA A 76 10.22 8.38 6.32
N VAL A 77 10.06 7.17 6.86
CA VAL A 77 9.20 6.87 8.02
C VAL A 77 9.99 6.85 9.32
N THR A 78 11.19 6.26 9.33
CA THR A 78 12.00 6.08 10.55
C THR A 78 13.17 7.06 10.68
N GLY A 79 13.58 7.72 9.60
CA GLY A 79 14.81 8.52 9.51
C GLY A 79 16.07 7.67 9.39
N ASP A 80 16.22 6.70 10.30
CA ASP A 80 17.41 5.86 10.43
C ASP A 80 17.23 4.43 9.92
N ALA A 81 18.37 3.77 9.64
CA ALA A 81 18.43 2.35 9.30
C ALA A 81 18.36 1.47 10.56
N GLY A 82 17.84 0.25 10.40
CA GLY A 82 17.85 -0.78 11.44
C GLY A 82 16.49 -1.39 11.73
N VAL A 83 16.48 -2.35 12.65
CA VAL A 83 15.25 -3.02 13.09
C VAL A 83 14.45 -2.08 13.98
N THR A 84 13.21 -1.81 13.60
CA THR A 84 12.29 -0.94 14.32
C THR A 84 11.00 -1.69 14.66
N LYS A 85 10.50 -1.50 15.88
CA LYS A 85 9.18 -1.95 16.32
C LYS A 85 8.23 -0.75 16.41
N ARG A 86 7.04 -0.86 15.81
CA ARG A 86 5.99 0.17 15.76
C ARG A 86 4.62 -0.47 15.94
N VAL A 87 3.60 0.36 16.11
CA VAL A 87 2.19 0.00 15.92
C VAL A 87 1.78 0.48 14.53
N GLY A 88 1.16 -0.38 13.74
CA GLY A 88 0.63 -0.07 12.41
C GLY A 88 -0.89 -0.24 12.36
N CYS A 89 -1.56 0.58 11.57
CA CYS A 89 -3.00 0.53 11.35
C CYS A 89 -3.33 1.07 9.95
N GLY A 90 -4.54 0.79 9.46
CA GLY A 90 -5.00 1.34 8.19
C GLY A 90 -6.14 0.57 7.55
N LEU A 91 -6.54 1.06 6.38
CA LEU A 91 -7.43 0.38 5.45
C LEU A 91 -6.58 -0.21 4.32
N TRP A 92 -6.60 -1.52 4.16
CA TRP A 92 -5.68 -2.27 3.30
C TRP A 92 -6.45 -3.16 2.33
N ALA A 93 -6.01 -3.24 1.08
CA ALA A 93 -6.51 -4.27 0.17
C ALA A 93 -5.37 -5.15 -0.34
N THR A 94 -5.70 -6.41 -0.55
CA THR A 94 -4.90 -7.35 -1.32
C THR A 94 -5.58 -7.59 -2.66
N ILE A 95 -4.88 -7.29 -3.75
CA ILE A 95 -5.33 -7.59 -5.12
C ILE A 95 -4.62 -8.87 -5.55
N PRO A 96 -5.35 -9.90 -6.05
CA PRO A 96 -4.73 -11.07 -6.64
C PRO A 96 -3.68 -10.69 -7.71
N ALA A 97 -2.74 -11.58 -7.97
CA ALA A 97 -1.70 -11.32 -8.96
C ALA A 97 -2.34 -10.89 -10.31
N PRO A 98 -2.06 -9.67 -10.81
CA PRO A 98 -2.63 -9.24 -12.08
C PRO A 98 -2.15 -10.14 -13.22
N ALA A 99 -2.97 -10.23 -14.26
CA ALA A 99 -2.56 -10.86 -15.50
C ALA A 99 -1.39 -10.08 -16.15
N ALA A 100 -0.77 -10.66 -17.17
CA ALA A 100 0.17 -9.91 -17.99
C ALA A 100 -0.57 -8.81 -18.77
N GLY A 101 -0.03 -7.60 -18.81
CA GLY A 101 -0.65 -6.46 -19.47
C GLY A 101 -0.48 -5.13 -18.73
N GLU A 102 -1.25 -4.14 -19.18
CA GLU A 102 -1.36 -2.85 -18.49
C GLU A 102 -2.54 -2.86 -17.52
N HIS A 103 -2.33 -2.33 -16.32
CA HIS A 103 -3.35 -2.25 -15.28
C HIS A 103 -3.33 -0.88 -14.60
N THR A 104 -4.45 -0.52 -13.99
CA THR A 104 -4.58 0.68 -13.17
C THR A 104 -4.97 0.33 -11.74
N VAL A 105 -4.32 0.96 -10.78
CA VAL A 105 -4.76 0.96 -9.38
C VAL A 105 -5.01 2.40 -8.96
N ARG A 106 -6.22 2.69 -8.49
CA ARG A 106 -6.57 3.99 -7.91
C ARG A 106 -6.83 3.84 -6.44
N ILE A 107 -6.23 4.74 -5.68
CA ILE A 107 -6.23 4.75 -4.22
C ILE A 107 -6.64 6.14 -3.80
N HIS A 108 -7.65 6.22 -2.93
CA HIS A 108 -8.01 7.43 -2.23
C HIS A 108 -8.26 7.10 -0.76
N GLY A 109 -7.80 7.96 0.15
CA GLY A 109 -8.03 7.76 1.57
C GLY A 109 -7.90 9.03 2.38
N THR A 110 -8.61 9.05 3.49
CA THR A 110 -8.70 10.21 4.39
C THR A 110 -8.64 9.78 5.84
N SER A 111 -8.12 10.66 6.70
CA SER A 111 -8.25 10.57 8.16
C SER A 111 -8.10 11.98 8.75
N GLY A 112 -9.15 12.56 9.31
CA GLY A 112 -9.16 13.97 9.71
C GLY A 112 -8.82 14.89 8.55
N THR A 113 -7.79 15.73 8.70
CA THR A 113 -7.33 16.64 7.64
C THR A 113 -6.34 15.99 6.67
N PHE A 114 -5.96 14.73 6.89
CA PHE A 114 -5.06 14.00 6.01
C PHE A 114 -5.86 13.43 4.83
N GLU A 115 -5.39 13.71 3.62
CA GLU A 115 -5.94 13.18 2.38
C GLU A 115 -4.81 12.71 1.47
N VAL A 116 -5.00 11.54 0.86
CA VAL A 116 -4.08 10.97 -0.12
C VAL A 116 -4.81 10.53 -1.36
N THR A 117 -4.17 10.73 -2.51
CA THR A 117 -4.58 10.12 -3.77
C THR A 117 -3.37 9.54 -4.49
N ALA A 118 -3.41 8.26 -4.83
CA ALA A 118 -2.38 7.62 -5.65
C ALA A 118 -3.01 6.88 -6.84
N GLU A 119 -2.51 7.18 -8.04
CA GLU A 119 -2.80 6.40 -9.23
C GLU A 119 -1.53 5.68 -9.70
N TYR A 120 -1.65 4.37 -9.87
CA TYR A 120 -0.61 3.52 -10.43
C TYR A 120 -1.00 3.08 -11.83
N LEU A 121 -0.09 3.28 -12.77
CA LEU A 121 -0.10 2.65 -14.09
C LEU A 121 0.91 1.50 -14.04
N LEU A 122 0.41 0.27 -14.03
CA LEU A 122 1.21 -0.92 -13.90
C LEU A 122 1.43 -1.56 -15.26
N THR A 123 2.64 -2.06 -15.49
CA THR A 123 2.92 -3.01 -16.57
C THR A 123 3.35 -4.32 -15.93
N VAL A 124 2.66 -5.41 -16.26
CA VAL A 124 3.01 -6.77 -15.83
C VAL A 124 3.53 -7.53 -17.05
N PRO A 125 4.83 -7.87 -17.10
CA PRO A 125 5.39 -8.68 -18.18
C PRO A 125 4.72 -10.06 -18.25
N ALA A 126 4.71 -10.67 -19.43
CA ALA A 126 4.37 -12.08 -19.54
C ALA A 126 5.31 -12.92 -18.67
N ALA A 127 4.77 -13.98 -18.04
CA ALA A 127 5.60 -14.93 -17.35
C ALA A 127 6.55 -15.59 -18.37
N SER A 128 7.85 -15.54 -18.11
CA SER A 128 8.82 -16.28 -18.92
C SER A 128 8.51 -17.76 -18.80
N GLN A 129 8.17 -18.42 -19.91
CA GLN A 129 8.11 -19.88 -19.94
C GLN A 129 9.53 -20.40 -19.76
N VAL A 130 9.81 -21.04 -18.62
CA VAL A 130 11.01 -21.86 -18.50
C VAL A 130 10.76 -23.09 -19.36
N ALA A 131 11.32 -23.12 -20.56
CA ALA A 131 11.40 -24.34 -21.35
C ALA A 131 12.20 -25.36 -20.54
N VAL A 132 11.54 -26.43 -20.11
CA VAL A 132 12.22 -27.62 -19.61
C VAL A 132 12.70 -28.35 -20.87
N SER A 133 14.00 -28.22 -21.14
CA SER A 133 14.71 -29.00 -22.18
C SER A 133 14.95 -30.44 -21.73
#